data_AF-A0A6C0J9B8-F1
#
_entry.id   AF-A0A6C0J9B8-F1
#
_cell.length_a   1.000
_cell.length_b   1.000
_cell.length_c   1.000
_cell.angle_alpha   90.00
_cell.angle_beta   90.00
_cell.angle_gamma   90.00
#
_symmetry.space_group_name_H-M   'P 1'
#
loop_
_entity.id
_entity.type
_entity.pdbx_description
1 polymer ?
#
loop_
_entity_poly.entity_id
_entity_poly.type
_entity_poly.pdbx_seq_one_letter_code
_entity_poly.pdbx_strand_id
1 'polypeptide(L)'
;MSSKNLSFSLIESNTEQKTSGEVTYDTLVSLVNAQTKNITNEYHVDDFTLDDYIARELDYKENYTKKKLEVIADYYDISKRKKNKEELIAEIVIFEKEPMNYDMTQKRKTLWFYMEEINNDSFLSKFLILD
;
A
#
# COMPACT_ATOMS: atom_id res chain seq x y z
N MET A 1 -49.01 -20.71 1.21
CA MET A 1 -48.44 -20.28 -0.08
C MET A 1 -47.55 -21.39 -0.59
N SER A 2 -47.82 -21.95 -1.76
CA SER A 2 -47.08 -23.10 -2.31
C SER A 2 -45.85 -22.61 -3.05
N SER A 3 -44.64 -22.92 -2.57
CA SER A 3 -43.39 -22.67 -3.29
C SER A 3 -43.28 -23.65 -4.46
N LYS A 4 -43.34 -23.14 -5.69
CA LYS A 4 -43.06 -23.93 -6.90
C LYS A 4 -41.55 -24.08 -7.02
N ASN A 5 -41.03 -25.31 -6.94
CA ASN A 5 -39.63 -25.60 -7.22
C ASN A 5 -39.35 -25.33 -8.70
N LEU A 6 -38.35 -24.49 -9.01
CA LEU A 6 -37.89 -24.31 -10.38
C LEU A 6 -37.07 -25.53 -10.81
N SER A 7 -37.43 -26.12 -11.95
CA SER A 7 -36.64 -27.13 -12.65
C SER A 7 -36.11 -26.54 -13.96
N PHE A 8 -34.82 -26.69 -14.22
CA PHE A 8 -34.18 -26.32 -15.49
C PHE A 8 -33.52 -27.54 -16.13
N SER A 9 -33.42 -27.52 -17.45
CA SER A 9 -32.66 -28.48 -18.26
C SER A 9 -31.93 -27.72 -19.35
N LEU A 10 -30.65 -28.05 -19.56
CA LEU A 10 -29.86 -27.57 -20.68
C LEU A 10 -30.20 -28.40 -21.92
N ILE A 11 -30.55 -27.71 -23.01
CA ILE A 11 -30.71 -28.32 -24.33
C ILE A 11 -29.60 -27.74 -25.18
N GLU A 12 -28.60 -28.57 -25.49
CA GLU A 12 -27.58 -28.19 -26.47
C GLU A 12 -28.19 -28.26 -27.86
N SER A 13 -28.47 -27.08 -28.43
CA SER A 13 -28.73 -26.99 -29.87
C SER A 13 -27.43 -27.34 -30.59
N ASN A 14 -27.40 -28.53 -31.22
CA ASN A 14 -26.43 -28.90 -32.24
C ASN A 14 -26.54 -27.88 -33.38
N THR A 15 -25.85 -26.77 -33.22
CA THR A 15 -25.72 -25.74 -34.23
C THR A 15 -24.78 -26.34 -35.25
N GLU A 16 -25.31 -26.61 -36.45
CA GLU A 16 -24.56 -27.16 -37.58
C GLU A 16 -23.20 -26.47 -37.68
N GLN A 17 -22.14 -27.29 -37.60
CA GLN A 17 -20.74 -26.89 -37.63
C GLN A 17 -20.45 -26.13 -38.94
N LYS A 18 -20.63 -24.81 -38.92
CA LYS A 18 -19.90 -23.92 -39.82
C LYS A 18 -18.45 -23.97 -39.36
N THR A 19 -17.63 -24.66 -40.15
CA THR A 19 -16.17 -24.79 -40.05
C THR A 19 -15.49 -23.64 -39.31
N SER A 20 -15.30 -23.79 -38.00
CA SER A 20 -14.33 -23.01 -37.23
C SER A 20 -13.23 -24.00 -36.85
N GLY A 21 -12.02 -23.80 -37.38
CA GLY A 21 -10.89 -24.73 -37.24
C GLY A 21 -10.77 -25.28 -35.82
N GLU A 22 -10.56 -26.58 -35.73
CA GLU A 22 -10.52 -27.35 -34.49
C GLU A 22 -9.58 -26.67 -33.48
N VAL A 23 -10.15 -26.05 -32.45
CA VAL A 23 -9.37 -25.34 -31.43
C VAL A 23 -8.77 -26.38 -30.50
N THR A 24 -7.54 -26.79 -30.78
CA THR A 24 -6.79 -27.75 -29.95
C THR A 24 -6.27 -27.06 -28.68
N TYR A 25 -6.09 -27.85 -27.62
CA TYR A 25 -5.47 -27.41 -26.36
C TYR A 25 -4.13 -26.69 -26.60
N ASP A 26 -3.29 -27.24 -27.47
CA ASP A 26 -1.97 -26.65 -27.79
C ASP A 26 -2.08 -25.27 -28.44
N THR A 27 -3.13 -25.04 -29.24
CA THR A 27 -3.42 -23.75 -29.86
C THR A 27 -3.80 -22.71 -28.81
N LEU A 28 -4.60 -23.11 -27.81
CA LEU A 28 -4.99 -22.25 -26.69
C LEU A 28 -3.77 -21.92 -25.80
N VAL A 29 -2.96 -22.92 -25.46
CA VAL A 29 -1.75 -22.72 -24.64
C VAL A 29 -0.76 -21.79 -25.35
N SER A 30 -0.59 -21.96 -26.66
CA SER A 30 0.28 -21.10 -27.46
C SER A 30 -0.21 -19.65 -27.51
N LEU A 31 -1.53 -19.45 -27.66
CA LEU A 31 -2.15 -18.12 -27.63
C LEU A 31 -1.98 -17.43 -26.27
N VAL A 32 -2.26 -18.15 -25.18
CA VAL A 32 -2.09 -17.64 -23.81
C VAL A 32 -0.64 -17.25 -23.59
N ASN A 33 0.32 -18.13 -23.91
CA ASN A 33 1.74 -17.85 -23.74
C ASN A 33 2.21 -16.66 -24.57
N ALA A 34 1.72 -16.51 -25.81
CA ALA A 34 2.05 -15.37 -26.67
C ALA A 34 1.51 -14.05 -26.10
N GLN A 35 0.29 -14.05 -25.54
CA GLN A 35 -0.30 -12.87 -24.89
C GLN A 35 0.39 -12.53 -23.56
N THR A 36 0.72 -13.53 -22.74
CA THR A 36 1.39 -13.32 -21.45
C THR A 36 2.82 -12.83 -21.59
N LYS A 37 3.51 -13.14 -22.70
CA LYS A 37 4.91 -12.71 -22.94
C LYS A 37 5.09 -11.18 -22.95
N ASN A 38 4.04 -10.43 -23.29
CA ASN A 38 4.05 -8.97 -23.24
C ASN A 38 3.56 -8.42 -21.88
N ILE A 39 2.72 -9.17 -21.18
CA ILE A 39 2.18 -8.79 -19.85
C ILE A 39 3.27 -8.86 -18.77
N THR A 40 4.20 -9.80 -18.86
CA THR A 40 5.26 -9.98 -17.84
C THR A 40 6.33 -8.88 -17.85
N ASN A 41 6.48 -8.12 -18.94
CA ASN A 41 7.50 -7.07 -19.06
C ASN A 41 6.99 -5.68 -18.67
N GLU A 42 5.68 -5.49 -18.51
CA GLU A 42 5.05 -4.17 -18.23
C GLU A 42 4.60 -3.97 -16.77
N TYR A 43 4.79 -4.96 -15.89
CA TYR A 43 4.74 -4.68 -14.45
C TYR A 43 6.04 -3.98 -14.07
N HIS A 44 6.10 -2.67 -14.33
CA HIS A 44 6.99 -1.75 -13.65
C HIS A 44 6.69 -1.85 -12.14
N VAL A 45 7.36 -2.78 -11.46
CA VAL A 45 7.40 -2.89 -10.00
C VAL A 45 8.06 -1.64 -9.37
N ASP A 46 8.63 -0.75 -10.20
CA ASP A 46 9.44 0.39 -9.78
C ASP A 46 8.63 1.70 -9.64
N ASP A 47 7.51 1.86 -10.35
CA ASP A 47 6.78 3.16 -10.42
C ASP A 47 5.95 3.45 -9.17
N PHE A 48 5.44 2.41 -8.50
CA PHE A 48 4.71 2.55 -7.23
C PHE A 48 5.60 2.96 -6.03
N THR A 49 6.92 3.00 -6.20
CA THR A 49 7.85 3.29 -5.10
C THR A 49 8.13 4.79 -5.00
N LEU A 50 8.53 5.44 -6.09
CA LEU A 50 9.04 6.82 -6.04
C LEU A 50 7.97 7.84 -5.63
N ASP A 51 6.76 7.71 -6.18
CA ASP A 51 5.64 8.59 -5.83
C ASP A 51 5.29 8.51 -4.33
N ASP A 52 5.35 7.31 -3.75
CA ASP A 52 5.08 7.09 -2.34
C ASP A 52 6.22 7.61 -1.44
N TYR A 53 7.47 7.64 -1.91
CA TYR A 53 8.56 8.35 -1.23
C TYR A 53 8.30 9.86 -1.24
N ILE A 54 8.06 10.44 -2.41
CA ILE A 54 7.85 11.89 -2.59
C ILE A 54 6.65 12.37 -1.78
N ALA A 55 5.55 11.63 -1.79
CA ALA A 55 4.35 11.97 -1.03
C ALA A 55 4.64 12.03 0.49
N ARG A 56 5.46 11.11 1.01
CA ARG A 56 5.82 11.09 2.43
C ARG A 56 6.79 12.20 2.80
N GLU A 57 7.77 12.48 1.96
CA GLU A 57 8.67 13.60 2.18
C GLU A 57 7.92 14.93 2.20
N LEU A 58 6.96 15.10 1.28
CA LEU A 58 6.12 16.29 1.23
C LEU A 58 5.23 16.42 2.48
N ASP A 59 4.59 15.34 2.92
CA ASP A 59 3.78 15.32 4.15
C ASP A 59 4.61 15.76 5.37
N TYR A 60 5.81 15.18 5.55
CA TYR A 60 6.69 15.58 6.64
C TYR A 60 7.19 17.03 6.50
N LYS A 61 7.43 17.48 5.27
CA LYS A 61 7.89 18.84 5.00
C LYS A 61 6.85 19.89 5.40
N GLU A 62 5.59 19.66 5.07
CA GLU A 62 4.49 20.62 5.29
C GLU A 62 3.94 20.54 6.73
N ASN A 63 3.77 19.33 7.29
CA ASN A 63 3.03 19.14 8.54
C ASN A 63 3.90 19.08 9.81
N TYR A 64 5.22 18.91 9.67
CA TYR A 64 6.12 18.71 10.80
C TYR A 64 7.16 19.82 10.93
N THR A 65 7.39 20.26 12.16
CA THR A 65 8.53 21.13 12.48
C THR A 65 9.80 20.30 12.64
N LYS A 66 10.97 20.94 12.50
CA LYS A 66 12.26 20.24 12.74
C LYS A 66 12.31 19.55 14.10
N LYS A 67 11.78 20.20 15.15
CA LYS A 67 11.70 19.62 16.50
C LYS A 67 10.89 18.33 16.53
N LYS A 68 9.71 18.29 15.88
CA LYS A 68 8.90 17.07 15.80
C LYS A 68 9.62 15.95 15.05
N LEU A 69 10.35 16.28 13.98
CA LEU A 69 11.15 15.31 13.23
C LEU A 69 12.32 14.77 14.05
N GLU A 70 12.96 15.61 14.87
CA GLU A 70 14.00 15.18 15.80
C GLU A 70 13.46 14.17 16.84
N VAL A 71 12.25 14.37 17.35
CA VAL A 71 11.61 13.39 18.27
C VAL A 71 11.32 12.06 17.55
N ILE A 72 10.86 12.10 16.30
CA ILE A 72 10.65 10.89 15.51
C ILE A 72 11.98 10.17 15.25
N ALA A 73 13.03 10.92 14.92
CA ALA A 73 14.37 10.37 14.73
C ALA A 73 14.90 9.72 16.01
N ASP A 74 14.68 10.33 17.19
CA ASP A 74 15.03 9.73 18.48
C ASP A 74 14.28 8.42 18.74
N TYR A 75 12.99 8.34 18.39
CA TYR A 75 12.20 7.12 18.56
C TYR A 75 12.76 5.95 17.72
N TYR A 76 13.34 6.24 16.55
CA TYR A 76 13.96 5.25 15.67
C TYR A 76 15.47 5.09 15.87
N ASP A 77 16.08 5.74 16.87
CA ASP A 77 17.53 5.80 17.07
C ASP A 77 18.32 6.31 15.83
N ILE A 78 17.69 7.18 15.03
CA ILE A 78 18.31 7.83 13.86
C ILE A 78 19.18 9.00 14.34
N SER A 79 20.44 9.03 13.89
CA SER A 79 21.38 10.10 14.25
C SER A 79 20.88 11.47 13.78
N LYS A 80 20.76 12.44 14.67
CA LYS A 80 20.35 13.82 14.35
C LYS A 80 21.51 14.77 14.09
N ARG A 81 22.75 14.29 14.31
CA ARG A 81 23.94 15.15 14.33
C ARG A 81 24.19 15.75 12.96
N LYS A 82 24.31 17.08 12.91
CA LYS A 82 24.62 17.88 11.71
C LYS A 82 23.58 17.74 10.58
N LYS A 83 22.34 17.36 10.90
CA LYS A 83 21.27 17.23 9.90
C LYS A 83 20.35 18.43 9.87
N ASN A 84 20.05 18.89 8.67
CA ASN A 84 19.02 19.88 8.39
C ASN A 84 17.62 19.20 8.37
N LYS A 85 16.56 19.98 8.16
CA LYS A 85 15.19 19.45 8.17
C LYS A 85 14.98 18.41 7.06
N GLU A 86 15.46 18.69 5.86
CA GLU A 86 15.25 17.87 4.66
C GLU A 86 16.01 16.54 4.76
N GLU A 87 17.25 16.57 5.28
CA GLU A 87 18.05 15.38 5.56
C GLU A 87 17.38 14.47 6.61
N LEU A 88 16.80 15.05 7.66
CA LEU A 88 16.03 14.28 8.66
C LEU A 88 14.79 13.63 8.04
N ILE A 89 14.07 14.36 7.17
CA ILE A 89 12.88 13.83 6.50
C ILE A 89 13.27 12.64 5.63
N ALA A 90 14.28 12.81 4.77
CA ALA A 90 14.72 11.76 3.86
C ALA A 90 15.09 10.47 4.64
N GLU A 91 15.86 10.59 5.72
CA GLU A 91 16.25 9.44 6.52
C GLU A 91 15.08 8.77 7.25
N ILE A 92 14.13 9.56 7.78
CA ILE A 92 12.92 9.01 8.38
C ILE A 92 12.12 8.24 7.33
N VAL A 93 11.93 8.81 6.13
CA VAL A 93 11.17 8.14 5.07
C VAL A 93 11.88 6.87 4.60
N ILE A 94 13.19 6.90 4.39
CA ILE A 94 13.99 5.72 4.05
C ILE A 94 13.85 4.64 5.13
N PHE A 95 13.95 5.01 6.41
CA PHE A 95 13.77 4.08 7.53
C PHE A 95 12.38 3.45 7.52
N GLU A 96 11.33 4.23 7.31
CA GLU A 96 9.94 3.76 7.32
C GLU A 96 9.55 2.90 6.12
N LYS A 97 10.27 3.04 5.00
CA LYS A 97 10.05 2.26 3.79
C LYS A 97 10.74 0.90 3.80
N GLU A 98 11.72 0.72 4.67
CA GLU A 98 12.37 -0.57 4.88
C GLU A 98 11.35 -1.58 5.46
N PRO A 99 11.05 -2.69 4.77
CA PRO A 99 10.05 -3.65 5.23
C PRO A 99 10.33 -4.21 6.63
N MET A 100 11.61 -4.33 7.02
CA MET A 100 12.00 -4.79 8.35
C MET A 100 11.57 -3.84 9.48
N ASN A 101 11.35 -2.56 9.16
CA ASN A 101 10.93 -1.53 10.10
C ASN A 101 9.41 -1.31 10.10
N TYR A 102 8.65 -2.11 9.33
CA TYR A 102 7.21 -1.91 9.18
C TYR A 102 6.48 -1.89 10.52
N ASP A 103 6.69 -2.91 11.37
CA ASP A 103 6.00 -3.03 12.65
C ASP A 103 6.33 -1.87 13.60
N MET A 104 7.61 -1.47 13.64
CA MET A 104 8.07 -0.33 14.44
C MET A 104 7.44 0.98 13.95
N THR A 105 7.38 1.14 12.62
CA THR A 105 6.78 2.30 11.97
C THR A 105 5.28 2.39 12.25
N GLN A 106 4.55 1.29 12.11
CA GLN A 106 3.11 1.25 12.40
C GLN A 106 2.84 1.53 13.87
N LYS A 107 3.58 0.90 14.77
CA LYS A 107 3.47 1.16 16.22
C LYS A 107 3.65 2.64 16.52
N ARG A 108 4.64 3.29 15.93
CA ARG A 108 4.89 4.73 16.10
C ARG A 108 3.74 5.57 15.54
N LYS A 109 3.18 5.25 14.37
CA LYS A 109 1.96 5.92 13.83
C LYS A 109 0.80 5.82 14.81
N THR A 110 0.53 4.61 15.30
CA THR A 110 -0.58 4.35 16.22
C THR A 110 -0.42 5.10 17.54
N LEU A 111 0.78 5.10 18.13
CA LEU A 111 1.04 5.82 19.38
C LEU A 111 0.89 7.34 19.21
N TRP A 112 1.41 7.91 18.12
CA TRP A 112 1.25 9.34 17.83
C TRP A 112 -0.20 9.73 17.62
N PHE A 113 -0.97 8.90 16.91
CA PHE A 113 -2.41 9.10 16.76
C PHE A 113 -3.12 9.15 18.11
N TYR A 114 -2.86 8.19 19.01
CA TYR A 114 -3.47 8.23 20.35
C TYR A 114 -3.03 9.43 21.17
N MET A 115 -1.76 9.85 21.05
CA MET A 115 -1.28 11.06 21.72
C MET A 115 -2.01 12.30 21.24
N GLU A 116 -2.27 12.41 19.94
CA GLU A 116 -3.04 13.52 19.36
C GLU A 116 -4.51 13.49 19.83
N GLU A 117 -5.16 12.34 19.82
CA GLU A 117 -6.53 12.17 20.32
C GLU A 117 -6.64 12.57 21.80
N ILE A 118 -5.70 12.13 22.64
CA ILE A 118 -5.67 12.48 24.06
C ILE A 118 -5.42 13.97 24.25
N ASN A 119 -4.53 14.57 23.46
CA ASN A 119 -4.22 15.99 23.54
C ASN A 119 -5.38 16.88 23.10
N ASN A 120 -6.24 16.39 22.20
CA ASN A 120 -7.45 17.08 21.76
C ASN A 120 -8.63 16.93 22.75
N ASP A 121 -8.56 15.98 23.70
CA ASP A 121 -9.59 15.81 24.72
C ASP A 121 -9.45 16.84 25.86
N SER A 122 -10.57 17.48 26.21
CA SER A 122 -10.60 18.57 27.20
C SER A 122 -10.24 18.15 28.63
N PHE A 123 -10.37 16.86 28.96
CA PHE A 123 -10.11 16.33 30.29
C PHE A 123 -8.75 15.62 30.34
N LEU A 124 -8.48 14.72 29.40
CA LEU A 124 -7.29 13.88 29.40
C LEU A 124 -6.02 14.64 29.03
N SER A 125 -6.11 15.70 28.20
CA SER A 125 -4.97 16.56 27.86
C SER A 125 -4.28 17.15 29.10
N LYS A 126 -5.03 17.36 30.19
CA LYS A 126 -4.49 17.86 31.48
C LYS A 126 -3.49 16.92 32.13
N PHE A 127 -3.52 15.64 31.78
CA PHE A 127 -2.64 14.60 32.32
C PHE A 127 -1.48 14.27 31.38
N LEU A 128 -1.49 14.84 30.17
CA LEU A 128 -0.48 14.59 29.16
C LEU A 128 0.63 15.64 29.29
N ILE A 129 1.76 15.24 29.85
CA ILE A 129 2.96 16.08 30.00
C ILE A 129 3.98 15.60 28.98
N LEU A 130 4.16 16.37 27.91
CA LEU A 130 5.22 16.20 26.93
C LEU A 130 6.18 17.39 27.07
N ASP A 131 7.36 17.14 27.64
CA ASP A 131 8.47 18.11 27.67
C ASP A 131 9.23 18.12 26.33
#